data_AF-A0A937S4P3-F1
#
_entry.id   AF-A0A937S4P3-F1
#
_cell.length_a   1.000
_cell.length_b   1.000
_cell.length_c   1.000
_cell.angle_alpha   90.00
_cell.angle_beta   90.00
_cell.angle_gamma   90.00
#
_symmetry.space_group_name_H-M   'P 1'
#
loop_
_entity.id
_entity.type
_entity.pdbx_description
1 polymer ?
#
loop_
_entity_poly.entity_id
_entity_poly.type
_entity_poly.pdbx_seq_one_letter_code
_entity_poly.pdbx_strand_id
1 'polypeptide(L)'
;MCKLQTWRSKWLPIVCIIFVACTANSQPDPSQRGRSEIGTTAQPKQELAQAVLSEIGIAQHYDRYLGNSVDIVVAPATNRPKFHAWLQGVLAREAGWSHAKSSYLARLEATFSEAELKELLTLSKQPLMKKLMQTEVQAYVDASPERRKRLQKVWDDYNSGRIQIPPEVAKEAEQPRK
;
A
#
# COMPACT_ATOMS: atom_id res chain seq x y z
N MET A 1 10.43 46.98 0.06
CA MET A 1 9.10 46.39 0.33
C MET A 1 8.89 45.25 -0.67
N CYS A 2 9.28 44.03 -0.32
CA CYS A 2 9.13 42.85 -1.17
C CYS A 2 7.76 42.21 -0.93
N LYS A 3 6.92 42.17 -1.98
CA LYS A 3 5.70 41.36 -1.98
C LYS A 3 6.09 39.89 -2.10
N LEU A 4 6.05 39.16 -0.98
CA LEU A 4 6.09 37.69 -0.96
C LEU A 4 4.75 37.16 -1.47
N GLN A 5 4.67 36.97 -2.78
CA GLN A 5 3.58 36.26 -3.42
C GLN A 5 3.76 34.78 -3.09
N THR A 6 3.00 34.31 -2.11
CA THR A 6 2.97 32.91 -1.66
C THR A 6 2.57 32.01 -2.82
N TRP A 7 3.57 31.43 -3.48
CA TRP A 7 3.44 30.34 -4.44
C TRP A 7 3.08 29.08 -3.65
N ARG A 8 1.81 28.96 -3.23
CA ARG A 8 1.27 27.72 -2.68
C ARG A 8 1.38 26.66 -3.78
N SER A 9 2.40 25.81 -3.64
CA SER A 9 2.67 24.69 -4.52
C SER A 9 1.39 23.87 -4.73
N LYS A 10 0.81 23.98 -5.93
CA LYS A 10 -0.39 23.24 -6.37
C LYS A 10 -0.13 21.73 -6.56
N TRP A 11 1.05 21.24 -6.20
CA TRP A 11 1.48 19.85 -6.35
C TRP A 11 1.18 18.98 -5.12
N LEU A 12 0.78 19.57 -4.00
CA LEU A 12 0.48 18.85 -2.76
C LEU A 12 -0.75 17.90 -2.79
N PRO A 13 -1.77 18.02 -3.67
CA PRO A 13 -2.86 17.03 -3.68
C PRO A 13 -2.48 15.70 -4.35
N ILE A 14 -1.40 15.66 -5.15
CA ILE A 14 -1.04 14.49 -5.98
C ILE A 14 -0.62 13.29 -5.10
N VAL A 15 -0.13 13.53 -3.88
CA VAL A 15 0.42 12.47 -3.02
C VAL A 15 -0.62 11.88 -2.08
N CYS A 16 -1.68 12.61 -1.72
CA CYS A 16 -2.62 12.15 -0.68
C CYS A 16 -3.70 11.19 -1.17
N ILE A 17 -4.02 11.15 -2.47
CA ILE A 17 -5.14 10.34 -2.99
C ILE A 17 -4.77 8.84 -3.09
N ILE A 18 -3.50 8.47 -3.03
CA ILE A 18 -3.05 7.08 -3.28
C ILE A 18 -2.76 6.31 -1.98
N PHE A 19 -2.56 7.00 -0.85
CA PHE A 19 -2.16 6.38 0.43
C PHE A 19 -3.27 6.35 1.49
N VAL A 20 -4.52 6.06 1.11
CA VAL A 20 -5.50 5.63 2.11
C VAL A 20 -5.34 4.12 2.31
N ALA A 21 -4.25 3.72 2.96
CA ALA A 21 -4.25 2.46 3.69
C ALA A 21 -5.10 2.72 4.94
N CYS A 22 -6.24 2.03 5.06
CA CYS A 22 -7.04 2.04 6.27
C CYS A 22 -6.17 1.56 7.44
N THR A 23 -5.57 2.49 8.18
CA THR A 23 -5.11 2.23 9.54
C THR A 23 -6.35 2.15 10.41
N ALA A 24 -7.05 1.03 10.34
CA ALA A 24 -7.97 0.66 11.41
C ALA A 24 -7.13 0.55 12.69
N ASN A 25 -7.40 1.44 13.64
CA ASN A 25 -6.82 1.54 14.96
C ASN A 25 -6.35 0.17 15.48
N SER A 26 -5.05 -0.03 15.57
CA SER A 26 -4.45 -1.07 16.39
C SER A 26 -3.39 -0.37 17.24
N GLN A 27 -3.84 0.47 18.16
CA GLN A 27 -3.00 0.81 19.31
C GLN A 27 -2.72 -0.50 20.04
N PRO A 28 -1.45 -0.87 20.29
CA PRO A 28 -1.15 -2.00 21.15
C PRO A 28 -1.64 -1.69 22.56
N ASP A 29 -2.56 -2.51 23.06
CA ASP A 29 -2.99 -2.49 24.45
C ASP A 29 -1.76 -2.76 25.36
N PRO A 30 -1.42 -1.91 26.35
CA PRO A 30 -0.20 -2.06 27.14
C PRO A 30 -0.19 -3.28 28.09
N SER A 31 -1.22 -4.12 28.06
CA SER A 31 -1.50 -5.12 29.07
C SER A 31 -0.90 -6.52 28.81
N GLN A 32 -0.35 -6.81 27.63
CA GLN A 32 0.23 -8.15 27.33
C GLN A 32 1.74 -8.28 27.54
N ARG A 33 2.27 -7.68 28.62
CA ARG A 33 3.60 -8.06 29.14
C ARG A 33 3.44 -9.26 30.08
N GLY A 34 2.89 -10.35 29.56
CA GLY A 34 2.68 -11.62 30.24
C GLY A 34 3.63 -12.68 29.71
N ARG A 35 4.69 -12.94 30.47
CA ARG A 35 5.65 -14.04 30.39
C ARG A 35 4.97 -15.36 29.99
N SER A 36 5.35 -15.96 28.86
CA SER A 36 5.09 -17.37 28.57
C SER A 36 6.41 -18.13 28.47
N GLU A 37 6.46 -19.20 29.25
CA GLU A 37 7.57 -20.12 29.44
C GLU A 37 7.97 -20.84 28.15
N ILE A 38 9.26 -21.15 28.10
CA ILE A 38 9.94 -21.88 27.02
C ILE A 38 9.44 -23.32 26.99
N GLY A 39 8.70 -23.67 25.95
CA GLY A 39 8.35 -25.04 25.58
C GLY A 39 8.85 -25.35 24.16
N THR A 40 9.82 -26.24 24.07
CA THR A 40 10.58 -26.63 22.87
C THR A 40 9.70 -27.32 21.81
N THR A 41 9.95 -27.00 20.52
CA THR A 41 9.47 -27.58 19.23
C THR A 41 8.33 -26.90 18.44
N ALA A 42 8.12 -25.59 18.59
CA ALA A 42 7.42 -24.78 17.59
C ALA A 42 8.45 -24.12 16.65
N GLN A 43 8.34 -24.26 15.33
CA GLN A 43 8.84 -23.17 14.48
C GLN A 43 8.17 -21.90 15.01
N PRO A 44 8.91 -20.87 15.47
CA PRO A 44 8.29 -19.70 16.06
C PRO A 44 7.24 -19.19 15.09
N LYS A 45 6.02 -18.93 15.57
CA LYS A 45 4.85 -18.50 14.78
C LYS A 45 5.18 -17.46 13.70
N GLN A 46 6.15 -16.60 14.00
CA GLN A 46 6.76 -15.63 13.09
C GLN A 46 7.42 -16.24 11.84
N GLU A 47 8.16 -17.35 11.96
CA GLU A 47 8.73 -18.09 10.81
C GLU A 47 7.62 -18.62 9.89
N LEU A 48 6.53 -19.14 10.46
CA LEU A 48 5.39 -19.60 9.66
C LEU A 48 4.71 -18.44 8.95
N ALA A 49 4.47 -17.32 9.63
CA ALA A 49 3.94 -16.11 9.02
C ALA A 49 4.85 -15.60 7.90
N GLN A 50 6.17 -15.61 8.12
CA GLN A 50 7.16 -15.23 7.09
C GLN A 50 7.12 -16.19 5.89
N ALA A 51 7.02 -17.50 6.12
CA ALA A 51 6.93 -18.48 5.06
C ALA A 51 5.65 -18.30 4.23
N VAL A 52 4.50 -18.04 4.88
CA VAL A 52 3.23 -17.74 4.19
C VAL A 52 3.37 -16.51 3.29
N LEU A 53 3.88 -15.39 3.84
CA LEU A 53 4.07 -14.15 3.08
C LEU A 53 5.03 -14.35 1.89
N SER A 54 6.07 -15.16 2.08
CA SER A 54 7.03 -15.48 1.02
C SER A 54 6.43 -16.34 -0.08
N GLU A 55 5.69 -17.40 0.26
CA GLU A 55 5.07 -18.30 -0.72
C GLU A 55 3.99 -17.60 -1.55
N ILE A 56 3.26 -16.66 -0.95
CA ILE A 56 2.24 -15.86 -1.65
C ILE A 56 2.90 -14.76 -2.51
N GLY A 57 4.17 -14.41 -2.26
CA GLY A 57 4.87 -13.35 -3.01
C GLY A 57 4.49 -11.93 -2.58
N ILE A 58 4.05 -11.74 -1.33
CA ILE A 58 3.54 -10.45 -0.84
C ILE A 58 4.57 -9.32 -0.99
N ALA A 59 5.85 -9.60 -0.80
CA ALA A 59 6.92 -8.62 -1.00
C ALA A 59 6.88 -8.00 -2.41
N GLN A 60 6.80 -8.85 -3.44
CA GLN A 60 6.77 -8.41 -4.84
C GLN A 60 5.45 -7.70 -5.17
N HIS A 61 4.33 -8.17 -4.61
CA HIS A 61 3.02 -7.55 -4.82
C HIS A 61 2.98 -6.15 -4.20
N TYR A 62 3.50 -6.01 -2.98
CA TYR A 62 3.58 -4.73 -2.28
C TYR A 62 4.38 -3.70 -3.09
N ASP A 63 5.60 -4.04 -3.50
CA ASP A 63 6.45 -3.12 -4.27
C ASP A 63 5.84 -2.80 -5.64
N ARG A 64 5.15 -3.75 -6.26
CA ARG A 64 4.41 -3.52 -7.51
C ARG A 64 3.24 -2.58 -7.33
N TYR A 65 2.44 -2.73 -6.27
CA TYR A 65 1.32 -1.83 -5.98
C TYR A 65 1.82 -0.42 -5.64
N LEU A 66 2.88 -0.32 -4.84
CA LEU A 66 3.54 0.95 -4.56
C LEU A 66 4.06 1.61 -5.84
N GLY A 67 4.75 0.85 -6.70
CA GLY A 67 5.29 1.32 -7.97
C GLY A 67 4.22 1.80 -8.97
N ASN A 68 3.00 1.24 -8.92
CA ASN A 68 1.88 1.74 -9.73
C ASN A 68 1.46 3.17 -9.37
N SER A 69 1.83 3.68 -8.20
CA SER A 69 1.64 5.09 -7.86
C SER A 69 2.49 5.99 -8.76
N VAL A 70 3.71 5.55 -9.12
CA VAL A 70 4.56 6.23 -10.10
C VAL A 70 3.89 6.30 -11.46
N ASP A 71 3.27 5.20 -11.88
CA ASP A 71 2.57 5.12 -13.15
C ASP A 71 1.39 6.09 -13.26
N ILE A 72 0.80 6.51 -12.14
CA ILE A 72 -0.28 7.50 -12.09
C ILE A 72 0.29 8.91 -12.24
N VAL A 73 1.44 9.21 -11.62
CA VAL A 73 2.05 10.55 -11.60
C VAL A 73 2.92 10.81 -12.83
N VAL A 74 3.56 9.77 -13.35
CA VAL A 74 4.51 9.81 -14.45
C VAL A 74 4.06 8.74 -15.44
N ALA A 75 3.32 9.15 -16.48
CA ALA A 75 2.91 8.20 -17.51
C ALA A 75 4.15 7.49 -18.11
N PRO A 76 4.21 6.15 -18.09
CA PRO A 76 5.39 5.39 -18.50
C PRO A 76 5.81 5.68 -19.96
N ALA A 77 4.85 6.11 -20.79
CA ALA A 77 4.99 6.26 -22.23
C ALA A 77 5.43 7.65 -22.70
N THR A 78 5.49 8.67 -21.81
CA THR A 78 5.75 10.05 -22.24
C THR A 78 7.09 10.55 -21.70
N ASN A 79 8.14 10.31 -22.50
CA ASN A 79 9.40 11.06 -22.57
C ASN A 79 10.42 10.96 -21.43
N ARG A 80 10.17 10.22 -20.32
CA ARG A 80 11.15 10.16 -19.20
C ARG A 80 11.33 8.76 -18.57
N PRO A 81 11.68 7.71 -19.34
CA PRO A 81 11.83 6.35 -18.82
C PRO A 81 12.90 6.25 -17.71
N LYS A 82 14.01 7.00 -17.84
CA LYS A 82 15.06 7.05 -16.80
C LYS A 82 14.57 7.64 -15.48
N PHE A 83 13.74 8.69 -15.55
CA PHE A 83 13.16 9.31 -14.36
C PHE A 83 12.14 8.39 -13.69
N HIS A 84 11.32 7.72 -14.50
CA HIS A 84 10.36 6.72 -14.01
C HIS A 84 11.07 5.58 -13.27
N ALA A 85 12.09 4.97 -13.89
CA ALA A 85 12.87 3.91 -13.26
C ALA A 85 13.61 4.39 -11.99
N TRP A 86 14.17 5.61 -12.02
CA TRP A 86 14.79 6.22 -10.84
C TRP A 86 13.78 6.38 -9.71
N LEU A 87 12.58 6.90 -10.00
CA LEU A 87 11.54 7.14 -9.00
C LEU A 87 10.98 5.83 -8.44
N GLN A 88 10.81 4.80 -9.26
CA GLN A 88 10.48 3.45 -8.79
C GLN A 88 11.54 2.92 -7.82
N GLY A 89 12.83 3.09 -8.14
CA GLY A 89 13.93 2.69 -7.26
C GLY A 89 13.95 3.46 -5.94
N VAL A 90 13.66 4.77 -5.98
CA VAL A 90 13.51 5.58 -4.76
C VAL A 90 12.36 5.06 -3.90
N LEU A 91 11.18 4.80 -4.47
CA LEU A 91 10.05 4.29 -3.70
C LEU A 91 10.32 2.91 -3.10
N ALA A 92 10.92 2.00 -3.86
CA ALA A 92 11.28 0.68 -3.33
C ALA A 92 12.24 0.80 -2.13
N ARG A 93 13.18 1.75 -2.16
CA ARG A 93 14.13 1.97 -1.05
C ARG A 93 13.49 2.67 0.14
N GLU A 94 12.73 3.72 -0.09
CA GLU A 94 12.23 4.61 0.98
C GLU A 94 10.89 4.15 1.56
N ALA A 95 10.11 3.36 0.83
CA ALA A 95 8.76 2.96 1.22
C ALA A 95 8.39 1.52 0.83
N GLY A 96 9.32 0.76 0.24
CA GLY A 96 9.10 -0.61 -0.21
C GLY A 96 8.93 -1.62 0.92
N TRP A 97 8.85 -2.90 0.54
CA TRP A 97 8.48 -4.00 1.44
C TRP A 97 9.28 -4.06 2.75
N SER A 98 10.56 -3.68 2.75
CA SER A 98 11.39 -3.68 3.97
C SER A 98 10.80 -2.86 5.11
N HIS A 99 10.07 -1.79 4.79
CA HIS A 99 9.43 -0.91 5.77
C HIS A 99 8.06 -1.41 6.23
N ALA A 100 7.38 -2.22 5.42
CA ALA A 100 6.05 -2.76 5.71
C ALA A 100 6.06 -4.16 6.33
N LYS A 101 7.14 -4.93 6.12
CA LYS A 101 7.25 -6.36 6.48
C LYS A 101 6.83 -6.65 7.92
N SER A 102 7.32 -5.87 8.88
CA SER A 102 7.02 -6.07 10.31
C SER A 102 5.52 -5.94 10.61
N SER A 103 4.86 -4.96 10.00
CA SER A 103 3.41 -4.75 10.17
C SER A 103 2.59 -5.91 9.61
N TYR A 104 3.00 -6.46 8.47
CA TYR A 104 2.35 -7.65 7.88
C TYR A 104 2.55 -8.88 8.77
N LEU A 105 3.77 -9.12 9.25
CA LEU A 105 4.06 -10.24 10.16
C LEU A 105 3.23 -10.13 11.44
N ALA A 106 3.25 -8.97 12.09
CA ALA A 106 2.47 -8.72 13.31
C ALA A 106 0.97 -8.92 13.07
N ARG A 107 0.44 -8.52 11.91
CA ARG A 107 -0.97 -8.75 11.57
C ARG A 107 -1.28 -10.24 11.42
N LEU A 108 -0.43 -11.02 10.75
CA LEU A 108 -0.65 -12.47 10.62
C LEU A 108 -0.56 -13.16 11.98
N GLU A 109 0.42 -12.81 12.81
CA GLU A 109 0.61 -13.36 14.14
C GLU A 109 -0.54 -13.03 15.09
N ALA A 110 -1.11 -11.83 15.00
CA ALA A 110 -2.26 -11.43 15.81
C ALA A 110 -3.58 -12.08 15.37
N THR A 111 -3.70 -12.43 14.09
CA THR A 111 -4.98 -12.86 13.50
C THR A 111 -5.12 -14.38 13.45
N PHE A 112 -4.05 -15.10 13.15
CA PHE A 112 -4.09 -16.55 12.92
C PHE A 112 -3.37 -17.31 14.03
N SER A 113 -3.90 -18.46 14.41
CA SER A 113 -3.19 -19.45 15.22
C SER A 113 -2.04 -20.09 14.43
N GLU A 114 -1.17 -20.82 15.12
CA GLU A 114 -0.08 -21.55 14.47
C GLU A 114 -0.61 -22.64 13.51
N ALA A 115 -1.69 -23.33 13.89
CA ALA A 115 -2.33 -24.34 13.06
C ALA A 115 -2.88 -23.73 11.76
N GLU A 116 -3.59 -22.60 11.86
CA GLU A 116 -4.09 -21.88 10.69
C GLU A 116 -2.95 -21.37 9.79
N LEU A 117 -1.83 -20.92 10.36
CA LEU A 117 -0.66 -20.52 9.56
C LEU A 117 -0.03 -21.72 8.82
N LYS A 118 0.00 -22.91 9.43
CA LYS A 118 0.44 -24.15 8.76
C LYS A 118 -0.51 -24.55 7.63
N GLU A 119 -1.80 -24.44 7.85
CA GLU A 119 -2.82 -24.70 6.82
C GLU A 119 -2.72 -23.69 5.67
N LEU A 120 -2.61 -22.40 5.97
CA LEU A 120 -2.39 -21.34 4.99
C LEU A 120 -1.11 -21.55 4.19
N LEU A 121 -0.02 -21.96 4.84
CA LEU A 121 1.23 -22.28 4.15
C LEU A 121 1.09 -23.48 3.22
N THR A 122 0.30 -24.48 3.62
CA THR A 122 0.01 -25.64 2.78
C THR A 122 -0.82 -25.24 1.57
N LEU A 123 -1.86 -24.42 1.79
CA LEU A 123 -2.72 -23.90 0.75
C LEU A 123 -1.96 -23.00 -0.23
N SER A 124 -1.09 -22.11 0.26
CA SER A 124 -0.29 -21.19 -0.57
C SER A 124 0.69 -21.91 -1.49
N LYS A 125 1.11 -23.13 -1.11
CA LYS A 125 1.97 -23.98 -1.94
C LYS A 125 1.22 -24.69 -3.06
N GLN A 126 -0.11 -24.79 -2.98
CA GLN A 126 -0.90 -25.49 -4.00
C GLN A 126 -0.82 -24.76 -5.35
N PRO A 127 -0.64 -25.48 -6.47
CA PRO A 127 -0.54 -24.87 -7.80
C PRO A 127 -1.74 -24.00 -8.17
N LEU A 128 -2.96 -24.43 -7.81
CA LEU A 128 -4.18 -23.68 -8.09
C LEU A 128 -4.20 -22.35 -7.32
N MET A 129 -3.78 -22.34 -6.06
CA MET A 129 -3.69 -21.12 -5.26
C MET A 129 -2.64 -20.16 -5.84
N LYS A 130 -1.46 -20.68 -6.22
CA LYS A 130 -0.44 -19.86 -6.89
C LYS A 130 -0.95 -19.26 -8.19
N LYS A 131 -1.64 -20.05 -9.01
CA LYS A 131 -2.27 -19.58 -10.25
C LYS A 131 -3.29 -18.48 -9.98
N LEU A 132 -4.14 -18.64 -8.96
CA LEU A 132 -5.12 -17.62 -8.56
C LEU A 132 -4.43 -16.31 -8.16
N MET A 133 -3.43 -16.37 -7.28
CA MET A 133 -2.70 -15.19 -6.80
C MET A 133 -1.96 -14.47 -7.95
N GLN A 134 -1.29 -15.22 -8.82
CA GLN A 134 -0.61 -14.64 -9.98
C GLN A 134 -1.61 -14.00 -10.96
N THR A 135 -2.76 -14.63 -11.18
CA THR A 135 -3.80 -14.11 -12.08
C THR A 135 -4.39 -12.81 -11.55
N GLU A 136 -4.62 -12.71 -10.24
CA GLU A 136 -5.12 -11.47 -9.60
C GLU A 136 -4.13 -10.32 -9.79
N VAL A 137 -2.86 -10.55 -9.48
CA VAL A 137 -1.80 -9.54 -9.61
C VAL A 137 -1.60 -9.13 -11.07
N GLN A 138 -1.68 -10.08 -12.00
CA GLN A 138 -1.58 -9.78 -13.42
C GLN A 138 -2.78 -8.97 -13.90
N ALA A 139 -4.00 -9.33 -13.47
CA ALA A 139 -5.20 -8.56 -13.79
C ALA A 139 -5.12 -7.12 -13.24
N TYR A 140 -4.55 -6.92 -12.05
CA TYR A 140 -4.31 -5.59 -11.50
C TYR A 140 -3.36 -4.76 -12.39
N VAL A 141 -2.29 -5.37 -12.92
CA VAL A 141 -1.32 -4.73 -13.82
C VAL A 141 -1.94 -4.46 -15.20
N ASP A 142 -2.66 -5.41 -15.75
CA ASP A 142 -3.29 -5.28 -17.08
C ASP A 142 -4.37 -4.19 -17.06
N ALA A 143 -5.02 -3.98 -15.93
CA ALA A 143 -5.98 -2.89 -15.72
C ALA A 143 -5.31 -1.51 -15.58
N SER A 144 -3.98 -1.41 -15.41
CA SER A 144 -3.28 -0.15 -15.15
C SER A 144 -3.53 0.96 -16.19
N PRO A 145 -3.50 0.72 -17.52
CA PRO A 145 -3.75 1.77 -18.51
C PRO A 145 -5.15 2.37 -18.41
N GLU A 146 -6.18 1.53 -18.31
CA GLU A 146 -7.57 1.97 -18.17
C GLU A 146 -7.83 2.63 -16.81
N ARG A 147 -7.24 2.09 -15.74
CA ARG A 147 -7.28 2.71 -14.41
C ARG A 147 -6.68 4.12 -14.45
N ARG A 148 -5.52 4.31 -15.09
CA ARG A 148 -4.89 5.62 -15.25
C ARG A 148 -5.78 6.59 -16.03
N LYS A 149 -6.36 6.16 -17.15
CA LYS A 149 -7.27 6.98 -17.96
C LYS A 149 -8.48 7.45 -17.15
N ARG A 150 -9.10 6.56 -16.36
CA ARG A 150 -10.23 6.90 -15.49
C ARG A 150 -9.82 7.86 -14.37
N LEU A 151 -8.68 7.64 -13.72
CA LEU A 151 -8.17 8.54 -12.68
C LEU A 151 -7.84 9.94 -13.24
N GLN A 152 -7.22 10.02 -14.41
CA GLN A 152 -6.98 11.30 -15.08
C GLN A 152 -8.30 12.03 -15.37
N LYS A 153 -9.31 11.30 -15.85
CA LYS A 153 -10.63 11.89 -16.08
C LYS A 153 -11.25 12.43 -14.79
N VAL A 154 -11.22 11.67 -13.70
CA VAL A 154 -11.72 12.12 -12.39
C VAL A 154 -10.99 13.39 -11.94
N TRP A 155 -9.68 13.43 -12.13
CA TRP A 155 -8.88 14.62 -11.82
C TRP A 155 -9.29 15.84 -12.66
N ASP A 156 -9.47 15.67 -13.97
CA ASP A 156 -9.88 16.75 -14.86
C ASP A 156 -11.31 17.23 -14.55
N ASP A 157 -12.22 16.31 -14.25
CA ASP A 157 -13.60 16.62 -13.86
C ASP A 157 -13.66 17.37 -12.52
N TYR A 158 -12.83 16.99 -11.54
CA TYR A 158 -12.68 17.72 -10.28
C TYR A 158 -12.16 19.14 -10.50
N ASN A 159 -11.07 19.30 -11.25
CA ASN A 159 -10.47 20.63 -11.47
C ASN A 159 -11.29 21.54 -12.39
N SER A 160 -12.15 20.97 -13.23
CA SER A 160 -13.10 21.73 -14.05
C SER A 160 -14.44 22.00 -13.34
N GLY A 161 -14.59 21.58 -12.07
CA GLY A 161 -15.81 21.80 -11.28
C GLY A 161 -16.99 20.90 -11.65
N ARG A 162 -16.78 19.88 -12.49
CA ARG A 162 -17.81 18.87 -12.80
C ARG A 162 -18.06 17.93 -11.63
N ILE A 163 -17.04 17.65 -10.83
CA ILE A 163 -17.19 16.98 -9.53
C ILE A 163 -17.21 18.08 -8.48
N GLN A 164 -18.38 18.30 -7.87
CA GLN A 164 -18.55 19.27 -6.80
C GLN A 164 -18.17 18.63 -5.46
N ILE A 165 -17.40 19.35 -4.66
CA ILE A 165 -17.15 18.97 -3.27
C ILE A 165 -18.45 19.24 -2.48
N PRO A 166 -18.99 18.25 -1.76
CA PRO A 166 -20.15 18.49 -0.91
C PRO A 166 -19.89 19.60 0.12
N PRO A 167 -20.84 20.52 0.37
CA PRO A 167 -20.63 21.68 1.24
C PRO A 167 -20.12 21.34 2.64
N GLU A 168 -20.54 20.21 3.20
CA GLU A 168 -20.10 19.69 4.50
C GLU A 168 -18.60 19.35 4.51
N VAL A 169 -18.08 18.77 3.41
CA VAL A 169 -16.66 18.43 3.25
C VAL A 169 -15.83 19.69 3.02
N ALA A 170 -16.35 20.65 2.26
CA ALA A 170 -15.66 21.92 2.01
C ALA A 170 -15.43 22.71 3.31
N LYS A 171 -16.44 22.74 4.20
CA LYS A 171 -16.34 23.39 5.51
C LYS A 171 -15.31 22.74 6.43
N GLU A 172 -15.15 21.41 6.36
CA GLU A 172 -14.13 20.69 7.14
C GLU A 172 -12.71 20.98 6.63
N ALA A 173 -12.52 21.07 5.31
CA ALA A 173 -11.22 21.39 4.70
C ALA A 173 -10.72 22.81 5.03
N GLU A 174 -11.62 23.72 5.39
CA GLU A 174 -11.30 25.11 5.78
C GLU A 174 -10.97 25.25 7.28
N GLN A 175 -11.24 24.23 8.10
CA GLN A 175 -10.91 24.29 9.52
C GLN A 175 -9.41 24.04 9.75
N PRO A 176 -8.72 24.88 10.53
CA PRO A 176 -7.33 24.60 10.91
C PRO A 176 -7.29 23.30 11.72
N ARG A 177 -6.45 22.35 11.28
CA ARG A 177 -6.15 21.15 12.06
C ARG A 177 -5.59 21.60 13.41
N LYS A 178 -6.29 21.27 14.50
CA LYS A 178 -5.83 21.50 15.88
C LYS A 178 -4.64 20.62 16.21
#